data_AF-A0A6B1GYE3-F1
#
_entry.id   AF-A0A6B1GYE3-F1
#
_cell.length_a   1.000
_cell.length_b   1.000
_cell.length_c   1.000
_cell.angle_alpha   90.00
_cell.angle_beta   90.00
_cell.angle_gamma   90.00
#
_symmetry.space_group_name_H-M   'P 1'
#
loop_
_entity.id
_entity.type
_entity.pdbx_description
1 polymer ?
#
loop_
_entity_poly.entity_id
_entity_poly.type
_entity_poly.pdbx_seq_one_letter_code
_entity_poly.pdbx_strand_id
1 'polypeptide(L)' 'MVQVTARLPEDLVEKADRAASRLNRSRAQLLRQALEYYLEDFEDLRLALDRLNDPADPVLDWEDVRRDLLDQDQGERG' A
#
# COMPACT_ATOMS: atom_id res chain seq x y z
N MET A 1 16.27 10.91 16.63
CA MET A 1 16.28 10.23 15.32
C MET A 1 17.33 9.13 15.36
N VAL A 2 17.05 7.98 14.76
CA VAL A 2 17.97 6.84 14.69
C VAL A 2 18.54 6.76 13.27
N GLN A 3 19.84 6.50 13.15
CA GLN A 3 20.49 6.30 11.85
C GLN A 3 20.46 4.81 11.48
N VAL A 4 20.03 4.52 10.25
CA VAL A 4 20.07 3.18 9.67
C VAL A 4 21.10 3.18 8.55
N THR A 5 21.90 2.12 8.45
CA THR A 5 22.87 1.92 7.37
C THR A 5 22.62 0.56 6.73
N ALA A 6 22.42 0.54 5.42
CA ALA A 6 22.16 -0.66 4.65
C ALA A 6 23.00 -0.65 3.36
N ARG A 7 23.46 -1.83 2.94
CA ARG A 7 24.06 -2.01 1.62
C ARG A 7 22.94 -2.18 0.60
N LEU A 8 22.96 -1.38 -0.45
CA LEU A 8 21.99 -1.41 -1.54
C LEU A 8 22.72 -1.69 -2.86
N PRO A 9 22.06 -2.37 -3.82
CA PRO A 9 22.57 -2.49 -5.18
C PRO A 9 22.84 -1.11 -5.80
N GLU A 10 23.92 -1.01 -6.58
CA GLU A 10 24.33 0.26 -7.21
C GLU A 10 23.23 0.81 -8.13
N ASP A 11 22.61 -0.06 -8.92
CA ASP A 11 21.52 0.32 -9.83
C ASP A 11 20.31 0.92 -9.10
N LEU A 12 20.03 0.42 -7.89
CA LEU A 12 18.95 0.93 -7.04
C LEU A 12 19.27 2.32 -6.51
N VAL A 13 20.52 2.54 -6.08
CA VAL A 13 20.98 3.86 -5.62
C VAL A 13 20.91 4.87 -6.76
N GLU A 14 21.34 4.51 -7.97
CA GLU A 14 21.22 5.38 -9.14
C GLU A 14 19.77 5.74 -9.48
N LYS A 15 18.85 4.76 -9.41
CA LYS A 15 17.42 5.02 -9.62
C LYS A 15 16.87 5.99 -8.58
N ALA A 16 17.26 5.83 -7.32
CA ALA A 16 16.88 6.72 -6.22
C ALA A 16 17.44 8.14 -6.43
N ASP A 17 18.69 8.29 -6.85
CA ASP A 17 19.31 9.59 -7.12
C ASP A 17 18.62 10.32 -8.29
N ARG A 18 18.30 9.59 -9.38
CA ARG A 18 17.54 10.15 -10.51
C ARG A 18 16.15 10.61 -10.07
N ALA A 19 15.45 9.83 -9.25
CA ALA A 19 14.14 10.20 -8.73
C ALA A 19 14.22 11.42 -7.78
N ALA A 20 15.21 11.44 -6.90
CA ALA A 20 15.42 12.53 -5.95
C ALA A 20 15.71 13.86 -6.66
N SER A 21 16.56 13.82 -7.70
CA SER A 21 16.83 14.98 -8.57
C SER A 21 15.57 15.50 -9.25
N ARG A 22 14.75 14.62 -9.85
CA ARG A 22 13.49 15.01 -10.51
C ARG A 22 12.48 15.64 -9.55
N LEU A 23 12.46 15.17 -8.30
CA LEU A 23 11.56 15.66 -7.26
C LEU A 23 12.14 16.85 -6.48
N ASN A 24 13.34 17.31 -6.83
CA ASN A 24 14.09 18.36 -6.15
C ASN A 24 14.22 18.11 -4.64
N ARG A 25 14.56 16.87 -4.27
CA ARG A 25 14.71 16.38 -2.89
C ARG A 25 16.07 15.71 -2.72
N SER A 26 16.53 15.61 -1.48
CA SER A 26 17.69 14.77 -1.19
C SER A 26 17.34 13.28 -1.27
N ARG A 27 18.33 12.45 -1.63
CA ARG A 27 18.18 10.98 -1.61
C ARG A 27 17.67 10.47 -0.26
N ALA A 28 18.18 11.02 0.85
CA ALA A 28 17.76 10.62 2.19
C ALA A 28 16.27 10.93 2.45
N GLN A 29 15.77 12.08 1.99
CA GLN A 29 14.35 12.41 2.10
C GLN A 29 13.48 11.48 1.26
N LEU A 30 13.90 11.15 0.05
CA LEU A 30 13.19 10.22 -0.82
C LEU A 30 13.15 8.81 -0.22
N LEU A 31 14.29 8.30 0.26
CA LEU A 31 14.35 6.96 0.85
C LEU A 31 13.52 6.85 2.12
N ARG A 32 13.52 7.89 2.98
CA ARG A 32 12.67 7.93 4.16
C ARG A 32 11.19 7.84 3.78
N GLN A 33 10.75 8.69 2.85
CA GLN A 33 9.35 8.69 2.41
C GLN A 33 8.95 7.38 1.72
N ALA A 34 9.85 6.78 0.93
CA ALA A 34 9.58 5.50 0.31
C ALA A 34 9.39 4.38 1.34
N LEU A 35 10.13 4.40 2.45
CA LEU A 35 9.94 3.46 3.56
C LEU A 35 8.64 3.72 4.32
N GLU A 36 8.30 4.99 4.56
CA GLU A 36 7.02 5.38 5.18
C GLU A 36 5.84 4.83 4.37
N TYR A 37 5.80 5.11 3.06
CA TYR A 37 4.75 4.61 2.17
C TYR A 37 4.73 3.09 2.04
N TYR A 38 5.90 2.46 1.92
CA TYR A 38 5.96 1.01 1.88
C TYR A 38 5.34 0.41 3.14
N LEU A 39 5.71 0.89 4.34
CA LEU A 39 5.23 0.33 5.59
C LEU A 39 3.75 0.66 5.88
N GLU A 40 3.27 1.82 5.44
CA GLU A 40 1.87 2.21 5.55
C GLU A 40 0.97 1.26 4.74
N ASP A 41 1.34 0.98 3.49
CA ASP A 41 0.52 0.16 2.58
C ASP A 41 0.78 -1.35 2.69
N PHE A 42 1.91 -1.76 3.26
CA PHE A 42 2.37 -3.16 3.17
C PHE A 42 1.41 -4.15 3.84
N GLU A 43 0.85 -3.82 5.01
CA GLU A 43 -0.07 -4.72 5.71
C GLU A 43 -1.38 -4.92 4.93
N ASP A 44 -1.95 -3.83 4.41
CA ASP A 44 -3.19 -3.87 3.61
C ASP A 44 -3.00 -4.65 2.31
N LEU A 45 -1.89 -4.39 1.59
CA LEU A 45 -1.57 -5.11 0.36
C LEU A 45 -1.33 -6.59 0.63
N ARG A 46 -0.66 -6.93 1.74
CA ARG A 46 -0.41 -8.32 2.13
C ARG A 46 -1.71 -9.03 2.47
N LEU A 47 -2.60 -8.40 3.24
CA LEU A 47 -3.91 -8.96 3.57
C LEU A 47 -4.77 -9.19 2.32
N ALA A 48 -4.75 -8.24 1.37
CA ALA A 48 -5.47 -8.37 0.11
C ALA A 48 -4.94 -9.55 -0.72
N LEU A 49 -3.61 -9.75 -0.77
CA LEU A 49 -3.01 -10.90 -1.43
C LEU A 49 -3.33 -12.22 -0.72
N ASP A 50 -3.32 -12.23 0.60
CA ASP A 50 -3.67 -13.42 1.39
C ASP A 50 -5.12 -13.85 1.12
N ARG A 51 -6.06 -12.87 1.08
CA ARG A 51 -7.47 -13.09 0.71
C ARG A 51 -7.62 -13.58 -0.72
N LEU A 52 -6.98 -12.91 -1.69
CA LEU A 52 -7.05 -13.27 -3.11
C LEU A 52 -6.56 -14.71 -3.38
N ASN A 53 -5.56 -15.17 -2.63
CA ASN A 53 -5.00 -16.51 -2.79
C ASN A 53 -5.67 -17.56 -1.90
N ASP A 54 -6.62 -17.19 -1.03
CA ASP A 54 -7.33 -18.13 -0.19
C ASP A 54 -8.44 -18.85 -0.99
N PRO A 55 -8.28 -20.16 -1.29
CA PRO A 55 -9.29 -20.90 -2.04
C PRO A 55 -10.57 -21.15 -1.23
N ALA A 56 -10.54 -20.93 0.08
CA ALA A 56 -11.72 -20.99 0.94
C ALA A 56 -12.47 -19.65 1.03
N ASP A 57 -11.93 -18.58 0.43
CA ASP A 57 -12.61 -17.28 0.40
C ASP A 57 -13.87 -17.38 -0.49
N PRO A 58 -15.07 -17.12 0.06
CA PRO A 58 -16.31 -17.29 -0.68
C PRO A 58 -16.42 -16.28 -1.83
N VAL A 59 -16.72 -16.77 -3.03
CA VAL A 59 -17.12 -15.92 -4.14
C VAL A 59 -18.52 -15.40 -3.87
N LEU A 60 -18.64 -14.08 -3.76
CA LEU A 60 -19.91 -13.40 -3.52
C LEU A 60 -20.55 -12.95 -4.84
N ASP A 61 -21.87 -13.03 -4.93
CA ASP A 61 -22.61 -12.45 -6.05
C ASP A 61 -22.75 -10.93 -5.88
N TRP A 62 -22.44 -10.19 -6.94
CA TRP A 62 -22.43 -8.73 -6.89
C TRP A 62 -23.81 -8.12 -6.66
N GLU A 63 -24.89 -8.73 -7.17
CA GLU A 63 -26.25 -8.21 -6.97
C GLU A 63 -26.68 -8.35 -5.50
N ASP A 64 -26.34 -9.46 -4.86
CA ASP A 64 -26.59 -9.67 -3.43
C ASP A 64 -25.78 -8.70 -2.56
N VAL A 65 -24.48 -8.56 -2.82
CA VAL A 65 -23.61 -7.60 -2.09
C VAL A 65 -24.11 -6.17 -2.25
N ARG A 66 -24.47 -5.76 -3.47
CA ARG A 66 -24.97 -4.39 -3.73
C ARG A 66 -26.26 -4.12 -2.98
N ARG A 67 -27.21 -5.07 -2.98
CA ARG A 67 -28.47 -4.94 -2.24
C ARG A 67 -28.17 -4.75 -0.74
N ASP A 68 -27.38 -5.64 -0.16
CA ASP A 68 -27.13 -5.65 1.28
C ASP A 68 -26.38 -4.39 1.76
N LEU A 69 -25.47 -3.83 0.94
CA LEU A 69 -24.78 -2.57 1.25
C LEU A 69 -25.71 -1.34 1.16
N LEU A 70 -26.60 -1.30 0.17
CA LEU A 70 -27.53 -0.17 -0.02
C LEU A 70 -28.68 -0.19 1.00
N ASP A 71 -29.11 -1.38 1.43
CA ASP A 71 -30.15 -1.52 2.47
C ASP A 71 -29.62 -1.07 3.84
N GLN A 72 -28.32 -1.24 4.11
CA GLN A 72 -27.69 -0.73 5.34
C GLN A 72 -27.60 0.81 5.39
N ASP A 73 -27.38 1.49 4.25
CA ASP A 73 -27.33 2.97 4.18
C ASP A 73 -28.71 3.63 4.45
N GLN A 74 -29.81 2.89 4.22
CA GLN A 74 -31.17 3.38 4.50
C GLN A 74 -31.61 3.17 5.96
N GLY A 75 -30.91 2.31 6.72
CA GLY A 75 -31.19 2.04 8.14
C GLY A 75 -30.65 3.10 9.12
N GLU A 76 -29.63 3.88 8.73
CA GLU A 76 -29.00 4.88 9.61
C GLU A 76 -29.62 6.28 9.54
N ARG A 77 -30.66 6.47 8.71
CA ARG A 77 -31.38 7.76 8.56
C ARG A 77 -32.73 7.81 9.29
N GLY A 78 -33.03 6.83 10.14
CA GLY A 78 -34.28 6.71 10.92
C GLY A 78 -34.12 7.11 12.38
#